data_AF-A0A6B0HAD4-F1
#
_entry.id   AF-A0A6B0HAD4-F1
#
_cell.length_a   1.000
_cell.length_b   1.000
_cell.length_c   1.000
_cell.angle_alpha   90.00
_cell.angle_beta   90.00
_cell.angle_gamma   90.00
#
_symmetry.space_group_name_H-M   'P 1'
#
loop_
_entity.id
_entity.type
_entity.pdbx_description
1 polymer ?
#
loop_
_entity_poly.entity_id
_entity_poly.type
_entity_poly.pdbx_seq_one_letter_code
_entity_poly.pdbx_strand_id
1 'polypeptide(L)'
;MSFVIGRGSDAETTQTGHLGRYRALDGSEGAKLFVDLDGPHAMLIVGKRGYGKSFTLGVVAEELARSPGVAPVIIDPMGVFATLAEPADGESVPIEVVDRPAVAASVLDPRSWCSLLGLSPESGAGGLVWQAAQEAETLEAMSRRVEAIDAPTTDTRAATNHLSLAESWEVFDPEGLDAADLASTAATVVDVSGLDAAPMNAVCRGIGEALYRARIDETIDRLPWLMIDEAHTFFDGVAEAALHTILTRGRAPGVSLVLATQRPSAVTDTAISQSDVLISHRLTAEADLEALEAAQPTYMNGSLDERLPTEPGQVVVIDDATETIHAAQIRFRDTPHGGGSPSAREIAGLEETSADD
;
A
#
# COMPACT_ATOMS: atom_id res chain seq x y z
N MET A 1 -23.54 -0.26 -22.58
CA MET A 1 -23.56 0.19 -21.18
C MET A 1 -22.24 -0.20 -20.56
N SER A 2 -21.47 0.77 -20.08
CA SER A 2 -20.31 0.53 -19.22
C SER A 2 -20.82 0.31 -17.79
N PHE A 3 -20.15 -0.58 -17.05
CA PHE A 3 -20.27 -0.65 -15.60
C PHE A 3 -18.94 -0.17 -15.01
N VAL A 4 -19.02 0.69 -14.00
CA VAL A 4 -17.86 1.24 -13.31
C VAL A 4 -17.97 0.84 -11.85
N ILE A 5 -16.99 0.09 -11.34
CA ILE A 5 -16.87 -0.24 -9.92
C ILE A 5 -16.83 1.08 -9.15
N GLY A 6 -17.70 1.25 -8.16
CA GLY A 6 -17.89 2.48 -7.38
C GLY A 6 -19.04 3.37 -7.85
N ARG A 7 -19.54 3.22 -9.09
CA ARG A 7 -20.61 4.07 -9.67
C ARG A 7 -21.81 3.31 -10.24
N GLY A 8 -21.63 2.05 -10.63
CA GLY A 8 -22.69 1.17 -11.12
C GLY A 8 -22.89 1.18 -12.64
N SER A 9 -24.10 0.80 -13.07
CA SER A 9 -24.47 0.68 -14.48
C SER A 9 -24.78 2.02 -15.14
N ASP A 10 -24.48 2.14 -16.44
CA ASP A 10 -24.72 3.37 -17.24
C ASP A 10 -23.95 4.60 -16.73
N ALA A 11 -22.93 4.38 -15.92
CA ALA A 11 -22.02 5.42 -15.46
C ALA A 11 -21.14 5.94 -16.60
N GLU A 12 -20.91 7.25 -16.59
CA GLU A 12 -19.91 7.88 -17.45
C GLU A 12 -18.51 7.33 -17.12
N THR A 13 -17.71 7.08 -18.15
CA THR A 13 -16.34 6.57 -18.03
C THR A 13 -15.31 7.69 -17.96
N THR A 14 -15.73 8.91 -17.65
CA THR A 14 -14.82 10.01 -17.35
C THR A 14 -14.16 9.73 -16.01
N GLN A 15 -12.84 9.90 -15.92
CA GLN A 15 -12.11 9.69 -14.66
C GLN A 15 -12.28 8.25 -14.12
N THR A 16 -12.10 7.25 -14.98
CA THR A 16 -12.20 5.82 -14.62
C THR A 16 -10.99 5.05 -15.15
N GLY A 17 -10.55 4.04 -14.41
CA GLY A 17 -9.47 3.15 -14.79
C GLY A 17 -9.96 1.86 -15.42
N HIS A 18 -9.37 1.41 -16.52
CA HIS A 18 -9.67 0.11 -17.14
C HIS A 18 -8.98 -1.04 -16.39
N LEU A 19 -9.73 -1.76 -15.56
CA LEU A 19 -9.19 -2.84 -14.74
C LEU A 19 -9.05 -4.17 -15.51
N GLY A 20 -9.92 -4.39 -16.50
CA GLY A 20 -9.97 -5.66 -17.21
C GLY A 20 -11.29 -5.91 -17.93
N ARG A 21 -11.74 -7.16 -17.96
CA ARG A 21 -12.99 -7.56 -18.60
C ARG A 21 -13.81 -8.45 -17.70
N TYR A 22 -15.12 -8.34 -17.81
CA TYR A 22 -16.05 -9.32 -17.23
C TYR A 22 -15.75 -10.71 -17.75
N ARG A 23 -15.99 -11.72 -16.91
CA ARG A 23 -15.93 -13.12 -17.29
C ARG A 23 -17.34 -13.68 -17.37
N ALA A 24 -17.70 -14.24 -18.51
CA ALA A 24 -18.96 -14.95 -18.67
C ALA A 24 -18.91 -16.33 -17.97
N LEU A 25 -20.08 -16.92 -17.69
CA LEU A 25 -20.19 -18.24 -17.05
C LEU A 25 -19.55 -19.37 -17.88
N ASP A 26 -19.46 -19.19 -19.19
CA ASP A 26 -18.80 -20.12 -20.11
C ASP A 26 -17.28 -19.89 -20.21
N GLY A 27 -16.75 -18.93 -19.45
CA GLY A 27 -15.34 -18.56 -19.41
C GLY A 27 -14.90 -17.57 -20.51
N SER A 28 -15.79 -17.12 -21.38
CA SER A 28 -15.47 -16.14 -22.42
C SER A 28 -15.29 -14.72 -21.87
N GLU A 29 -14.53 -13.89 -22.60
CA GLU A 29 -14.35 -12.47 -22.27
C GLU A 29 -15.61 -11.67 -22.56
N GLY A 30 -16.09 -10.95 -21.56
CA GLY A 30 -17.21 -10.04 -21.62
C GLY A 30 -16.82 -8.59 -21.89
N ALA A 31 -17.71 -7.69 -21.48
CA ALA A 31 -17.49 -6.24 -21.58
C ALA A 31 -16.28 -5.79 -20.76
N LYS A 32 -15.73 -4.62 -21.10
CA LYS A 32 -14.69 -3.98 -20.29
C LYS A 32 -15.23 -3.63 -18.91
N LEU A 33 -14.39 -3.83 -17.91
CA LEU A 33 -14.63 -3.48 -16.51
C LEU A 33 -13.77 -2.27 -16.16
N PHE A 34 -14.41 -1.26 -15.59
CA PHE A 34 -13.74 -0.02 -15.16
C PHE A 34 -13.89 0.16 -13.65
N VAL A 35 -12.99 0.93 -13.03
CA VAL A 35 -13.04 1.36 -11.64
C VAL A 35 -13.09 2.88 -11.56
N ASP A 36 -13.83 3.41 -10.60
CA ASP A 36 -13.89 4.83 -10.29
C ASP A 36 -12.54 5.34 -9.75
N LEU A 37 -12.03 6.42 -10.35
CA LEU A 37 -10.81 7.11 -9.93
C LEU A 37 -11.06 8.60 -9.58
N ASP A 38 -12.33 9.01 -9.52
CA ASP A 38 -12.78 10.38 -9.18
C ASP A 38 -13.07 10.52 -7.68
N GLY A 39 -13.68 9.48 -7.11
CA GLY A 39 -13.96 9.41 -5.67
C GLY A 39 -12.80 8.85 -4.85
N PRO A 40 -12.78 9.12 -3.53
CA PRO A 40 -11.90 8.42 -2.61
C PRO A 40 -12.39 6.99 -2.34
N HIS A 41 -11.45 6.04 -2.34
CA HIS A 41 -11.72 4.62 -2.16
C HIS A 41 -10.82 3.98 -1.10
N ALA A 42 -11.34 2.95 -0.44
CA ALA A 42 -10.58 1.99 0.35
C ALA A 42 -10.65 0.64 -0.37
N MET A 43 -9.58 0.30 -1.09
CA MET A 43 -9.52 -0.93 -1.87
C MET A 43 -8.68 -2.00 -1.17
N LEU A 44 -9.15 -3.24 -1.18
CA LEU A 44 -8.43 -4.40 -0.68
C LEU A 44 -8.23 -5.43 -1.80
N ILE A 45 -6.97 -5.75 -2.11
CA ILE A 45 -6.58 -6.73 -3.11
C ILE A 45 -5.98 -7.95 -2.39
N VAL A 46 -6.62 -9.10 -2.52
CA VAL A 46 -6.25 -10.32 -1.78
C VAL A 46 -6.04 -11.51 -2.71
N GLY A 47 -5.28 -12.51 -2.25
CA GLY A 47 -4.91 -13.66 -3.05
C GLY A 47 -3.63 -14.34 -2.60
N LYS A 48 -3.46 -15.62 -2.91
CA LYS A 48 -2.21 -16.33 -2.60
C LYS A 48 -1.05 -15.89 -3.51
N ARG A 49 0.17 -16.32 -3.19
CA ARG A 49 1.39 -16.01 -3.97
C ARG A 49 1.27 -16.51 -5.41
N GLY A 50 1.72 -15.69 -6.36
CA GLY A 50 1.76 -16.04 -7.78
C GLY A 50 0.43 -15.95 -8.54
N TYR A 51 -0.63 -15.38 -7.94
CA TYR A 51 -1.94 -15.31 -8.59
C TYR A 51 -2.28 -13.95 -9.22
N GLY A 52 -1.44 -12.93 -8.99
CA GLY A 52 -1.56 -11.64 -9.67
C GLY A 52 -1.99 -10.45 -8.79
N LYS A 53 -1.87 -10.52 -7.45
CA LYS A 53 -2.14 -9.38 -6.56
C LYS A 53 -1.32 -8.13 -6.92
N SER A 54 0.00 -8.21 -6.82
CA SER A 54 0.92 -7.09 -7.14
C SER A 54 0.78 -6.67 -8.61
N PHE A 55 0.46 -7.62 -9.49
CA PHE A 55 0.14 -7.33 -10.89
C PHE A 55 -1.13 -6.47 -11.02
N THR A 56 -2.19 -6.78 -10.26
CA THR A 56 -3.43 -5.99 -10.23
C THR A 56 -3.20 -4.62 -9.61
N LEU A 57 -2.41 -4.55 -8.52
CA LEU A 57 -1.99 -3.28 -7.94
C LEU A 57 -1.25 -2.42 -8.98
N GLY A 58 -0.41 -3.04 -9.81
CA GLY A 58 0.27 -2.38 -10.93
C GLY A 58 -0.69 -1.87 -12.01
N VAL A 59 -1.72 -2.65 -12.37
CA VAL A 59 -2.78 -2.18 -13.30
C VAL A 59 -3.50 -0.94 -12.73
N VAL A 60 -3.85 -0.96 -11.44
CA VAL A 60 -4.48 0.19 -10.78
C VAL A 60 -3.55 1.39 -10.78
N ALA A 61 -2.25 1.18 -10.51
CA ALA A 61 -1.24 2.23 -10.53
C ALA A 61 -1.08 2.86 -11.93
N GLU A 62 -1.10 2.07 -13.01
CA GLU A 62 -1.03 2.57 -14.38
C GLU A 62 -2.20 3.52 -14.71
N GLU A 63 -3.42 3.11 -14.35
CA GLU A 63 -4.62 3.92 -14.61
C GLU A 63 -4.61 5.21 -13.77
N LEU A 64 -4.20 5.11 -12.50
CA LEU A 64 -4.08 6.25 -11.61
C LEU A 64 -3.01 7.25 -12.08
N ALA A 65 -1.84 6.78 -12.52
CA ALA A 65 -0.76 7.63 -13.00
C ALA A 65 -1.14 8.43 -14.25
N ARG A 66 -2.07 7.93 -15.06
CA ARG A 66 -2.62 8.62 -16.24
C ARG A 66 -3.84 9.49 -15.92
N SER A 67 -4.34 9.44 -14.68
CA SER A 67 -5.55 10.16 -14.28
C SER A 67 -5.20 11.55 -13.74
N PRO A 68 -5.79 12.62 -14.29
CA PRO A 68 -5.54 13.97 -13.81
C PRO A 68 -6.15 14.20 -12.42
N GLY A 69 -5.55 15.04 -11.58
CA GLY A 69 -6.13 15.42 -10.28
C GLY A 69 -5.94 14.40 -9.15
N VAL A 70 -5.35 13.24 -9.42
CA VAL A 70 -4.90 12.29 -8.38
C VAL A 70 -3.37 12.36 -8.20
N ALA A 71 -2.90 11.84 -7.07
CA ALA A 71 -1.50 11.72 -6.68
C ALA A 71 -1.23 10.29 -6.15
N PRO A 72 -0.85 9.34 -7.01
CA PRO A 72 -0.67 7.95 -6.61
C PRO A 72 0.71 7.76 -5.97
N VAL A 73 0.75 7.08 -4.82
CA VAL A 73 1.99 6.77 -4.08
C VAL A 73 1.99 5.29 -3.75
N ILE A 74 3.02 4.57 -4.16
CA ILE A 74 3.15 3.12 -3.97
C ILE A 74 4.29 2.86 -2.99
N ILE A 75 4.02 2.19 -1.88
CA ILE A 75 5.04 1.66 -0.98
C ILE A 75 5.38 0.24 -1.44
N ASP A 76 6.62 0.05 -1.89
CA ASP A 76 7.09 -1.18 -2.53
C ASP A 76 8.12 -1.92 -1.65
N PRO A 77 7.68 -2.83 -0.76
CA PRO A 77 8.60 -3.61 0.05
C PRO A 77 9.33 -4.70 -0.72
N MET A 78 8.86 -5.07 -1.92
CA MET A 78 9.41 -6.17 -2.71
C MET A 78 10.30 -5.71 -3.88
N GLY A 79 10.33 -4.41 -4.18
CA GLY A 79 11.12 -3.84 -5.27
C GLY A 79 10.62 -4.24 -6.67
N VAL A 80 9.31 -4.50 -6.82
CA VAL A 80 8.71 -5.01 -8.07
C VAL A 80 7.98 -3.93 -8.89
N PHE A 81 7.79 -2.74 -8.33
CA PHE A 81 7.05 -1.63 -8.95
C PHE A 81 7.94 -0.59 -9.63
N ALA A 82 9.26 -0.62 -9.41
CA ALA A 82 10.20 0.23 -10.16
C ALA A 82 10.07 0.03 -11.69
N THR A 83 9.66 -1.16 -12.13
CA THR A 83 9.43 -1.47 -13.56
C THR A 83 8.25 -0.69 -14.16
N LEU A 84 7.39 -0.06 -13.36
CA LEU A 84 6.36 0.86 -13.87
C LEU A 84 6.98 2.08 -14.59
N ALA A 85 8.21 2.47 -14.22
CA ALA A 85 8.93 3.57 -14.85
C ALA A 85 9.58 3.18 -16.19
N GLU A 86 9.58 1.89 -16.54
CA GLU A 86 10.08 1.42 -17.84
C GLU A 86 9.09 1.74 -18.98
N PRO A 87 9.56 1.76 -20.24
CA PRO A 87 8.70 2.05 -21.38
C PRO A 87 7.46 1.14 -21.43
N ALA A 88 6.29 1.77 -21.51
CA ALA A 88 5.01 1.08 -21.66
C ALA A 88 4.70 0.77 -23.13
N ASP A 89 3.95 -0.30 -23.36
CA ASP A 89 3.25 -0.57 -24.60
C ASP A 89 2.13 0.46 -24.79
N GLY A 90 2.43 1.54 -25.53
CA GLY A 90 1.46 2.58 -25.86
C GLY A 90 1.70 3.88 -25.10
N GLU A 91 0.73 4.32 -24.28
CA GLU A 91 0.81 5.58 -23.55
C GLU A 91 1.77 5.47 -22.35
N SER A 92 2.69 6.42 -22.23
CA SER A 92 3.65 6.47 -21.13
C SER A 92 2.94 6.55 -19.78
N VAL A 93 3.48 5.84 -18.79
CA VAL A 93 3.04 5.93 -17.39
C VAL A 93 4.03 6.83 -16.65
N PRO A 94 3.64 8.03 -16.21
CA PRO A 94 4.56 8.94 -15.53
C PRO A 94 4.84 8.41 -14.11
N ILE A 95 6.07 7.95 -13.88
CA ILE A 95 6.49 7.35 -12.61
C ILE A 95 7.79 7.99 -12.15
N GLU A 96 7.84 8.34 -10.87
CA GLU A 96 9.04 8.75 -10.15
C GLU A 96 9.38 7.69 -9.11
N VAL A 97 10.63 7.20 -9.09
CA VAL A 97 11.07 6.17 -8.14
C VAL A 97 11.96 6.82 -7.08
N VAL A 98 11.66 6.55 -5.81
CA VAL A 98 12.42 7.00 -4.64
C VAL A 98 13.12 5.79 -4.03
N ASP A 99 14.40 5.60 -4.37
CA ASP A 99 15.21 4.45 -3.95
C ASP A 99 15.74 4.55 -2.51
N ARG A 100 15.75 5.77 -1.93
CA ARG A 100 16.25 6.05 -0.58
C ARG A 100 15.25 6.96 0.14
N PRO A 101 14.10 6.41 0.56
CA PRO A 101 13.09 7.23 1.21
C PRO A 101 13.53 7.64 2.60
N ALA A 102 13.35 8.92 2.88
CA ALA A 102 13.47 9.48 4.22
C ALA A 102 12.22 10.28 4.56
N VAL A 103 11.90 10.35 5.85
CA VAL A 103 10.78 11.14 6.40
C VAL A 103 11.27 11.94 7.60
N ALA A 104 10.61 13.06 7.92
CA ALA A 104 10.98 13.82 9.10
C ALA A 104 10.77 13.00 10.39
N ALA A 105 11.70 13.07 11.33
CA ALA A 105 11.58 12.38 12.63
C ALA A 105 10.36 12.84 13.46
N SER A 106 9.88 14.06 13.21
CA SER A 106 8.70 14.66 13.84
C SER A 106 7.37 14.03 13.42
N VAL A 107 7.32 13.20 12.38
CA VAL A 107 6.08 12.48 11.99
C VAL A 107 5.66 11.42 13.02
N LEU A 108 6.62 10.98 13.85
CA LEU A 108 6.38 10.00 14.90
C LEU A 108 6.15 10.73 16.22
N ASP A 109 5.01 10.45 16.85
CA ASP A 109 4.78 10.88 18.22
C ASP A 109 5.69 10.12 19.20
N PRO A 110 5.87 10.62 20.43
CA PRO A 110 6.76 10.02 21.43
C PRO A 110 6.49 8.54 21.72
N ARG A 111 5.22 8.10 21.68
CA ARG A 111 4.88 6.69 21.89
C ARG A 111 5.31 5.84 20.71
N SER A 112 5.07 6.33 19.50
CA SER A 112 5.51 5.67 18.27
C SER A 112 7.03 5.50 18.25
N TRP A 113 7.81 6.50 18.70
CA TRP A 113 9.27 6.37 18.84
C TRP A 113 9.69 5.23 19.76
N CYS A 114 9.08 5.11 20.94
CA CYS A 114 9.37 4.00 21.85
C CYS A 114 9.03 2.65 21.20
N SER A 115 7.84 2.54 20.58
CA SER A 115 7.42 1.32 19.91
C SER A 115 8.35 0.92 18.77
N LEU A 116 8.74 1.88 17.93
CA LEU A 116 9.63 1.69 16.79
C LEU A 116 11.00 1.14 17.21
N LEU A 117 11.50 1.61 18.35
CA LEU A 117 12.80 1.23 18.91
C LEU A 117 12.74 -0.03 19.79
N GLY A 118 11.55 -0.63 19.97
CA GLY A 118 11.36 -1.79 20.85
C GLY A 118 11.52 -1.45 22.34
N LEU A 119 11.26 -0.20 22.73
CA LEU A 119 11.36 0.29 24.10
C LEU A 119 10.00 0.39 24.77
N SER A 120 9.92 -0.02 26.05
CA SER A 120 8.77 0.33 26.88
C SER A 120 8.87 1.79 27.32
N PRO A 121 7.82 2.62 27.18
CA PRO A 121 7.79 3.99 27.71
C PRO A 121 8.05 4.08 29.22
N GLU A 122 7.81 3.00 29.96
CA GLU A 122 8.03 2.91 31.41
C GLU A 122 9.48 2.57 31.78
N SER A 123 10.29 2.12 30.81
CA SER A 123 11.71 1.86 31.02
C SER A 123 12.50 3.18 31.10
N GLY A 124 13.65 3.19 31.78
CA GLY A 124 14.49 4.39 31.86
C GLY A 124 14.90 4.91 30.47
N ALA A 125 15.36 4.01 29.58
CA ALA A 125 15.70 4.35 28.21
C ALA A 125 14.50 4.85 27.39
N GLY A 126 13.34 4.18 27.53
CA GLY A 126 12.11 4.60 26.85
C GLY A 126 11.59 5.95 27.34
N GLY A 127 11.66 6.25 28.63
CA GLY A 127 11.31 7.55 29.18
C GLY A 127 12.20 8.67 28.65
N LEU A 128 13.50 8.41 28.48
CA LEU A 128 14.45 9.36 27.88
C LEU A 128 14.14 9.63 26.41
N VAL A 129 13.93 8.57 25.61
CA VAL A 129 13.53 8.71 24.20
C VAL A 129 12.21 9.44 24.07
N TRP A 130 11.22 9.09 24.89
CA TRP A 130 9.92 9.76 24.92
C TRP A 130 10.06 11.26 25.20
N GLN A 131 10.86 11.64 26.21
CA GLN A 131 11.08 13.04 26.53
C GLN A 131 11.82 13.76 25.39
N ALA A 132 12.83 13.13 24.81
CA ALA A 132 13.56 13.68 23.68
C ALA A 132 12.64 13.92 22.47
N ALA A 133 11.80 12.95 22.11
CA ALA A 133 10.84 13.04 20.99
C ALA A 133 9.77 14.15 21.19
N GLN A 134 9.46 14.52 22.43
CA GLN A 134 8.53 15.62 22.71
C GLN A 134 9.13 17.01 22.46
N GLU A 135 10.45 17.13 22.58
CA GLU A 135 11.14 18.42 22.64
C GLU A 135 12.07 18.66 21.43
N ALA A 136 12.26 17.65 20.58
CA ALA A 136 13.17 17.69 19.44
C ALA A 136 12.54 17.10 18.18
N GLU A 137 12.88 17.70 17.03
CA GLU A 137 12.32 17.33 15.73
C GLU A 137 13.29 16.49 14.87
N THR A 138 14.53 16.31 15.32
CA THR A 138 15.57 15.56 14.60
C THR A 138 16.26 14.54 15.50
N LEU A 139 16.74 13.43 14.94
CA LEU A 139 17.47 12.41 15.68
C LEU A 139 18.71 12.98 16.39
N GLU A 140 19.45 13.87 15.73
CA GLU A 140 20.61 14.53 16.33
C GLU A 140 20.21 15.36 17.57
N ALA A 141 19.11 16.12 17.47
CA ALA A 141 18.60 16.89 18.60
C ALA A 141 18.04 15.99 19.71
N MET A 142 17.40 14.87 19.37
CA MET A 142 16.95 13.87 20.34
C MET A 142 18.13 13.26 21.10
N SER A 143 19.20 12.86 20.41
CA SER A 143 20.42 12.31 21.01
C SER A 143 21.08 13.32 21.95
N ARG A 144 21.24 14.58 21.52
CA ARG A 144 21.71 15.68 22.38
C ARG A 144 20.83 15.87 23.61
N ARG A 145 19.51 15.71 23.48
CA ARG A 145 18.57 15.86 24.58
C ARG A 145 18.71 14.73 25.60
N VAL A 146 18.82 13.48 25.14
CA VAL A 146 19.06 12.30 25.99
C VAL A 146 20.33 12.49 26.82
N GLU A 147 21.42 12.96 26.22
CA GLU A 147 22.70 13.18 26.91
C GLU A 147 22.65 14.32 27.93
N ALA A 148 21.76 15.29 27.75
CA ALA A 148 21.62 16.45 28.64
C ALA A 148 20.71 16.19 29.86
N ILE A 149 19.92 15.11 29.86
CA ILE A 149 19.03 14.77 30.97
C ILE A 149 19.83 14.11 32.09
N ASP A 150 19.63 14.57 33.33
CA ASP A 150 20.22 13.93 34.52
C ASP A 150 19.49 12.61 34.80
N ALA A 151 20.07 11.51 34.28
CA ALA A 151 19.52 10.16 34.38
C ALA A 151 20.64 9.13 34.61
N PRO A 152 20.30 7.90 35.05
CA PRO A 152 21.29 6.83 35.17
C PRO A 152 22.06 6.62 33.86
N THR A 153 23.38 6.43 33.98
CA THR A 153 24.28 6.27 32.82
C THR A 153 23.94 5.06 31.97
N THR A 154 23.35 4.02 32.57
CA THR A 154 22.87 2.82 31.86
C THR A 154 21.71 3.14 30.92
N ASP A 155 20.77 3.96 31.38
CA ASP A 155 19.55 4.31 30.65
C ASP A 155 19.88 5.30 29.53
N THR A 156 20.72 6.28 29.84
CA THR A 156 21.26 7.24 28.86
C THR A 156 21.95 6.51 27.72
N ARG A 157 22.89 5.61 28.03
CA ARG A 157 23.61 4.82 27.03
C ARG A 157 22.69 3.93 26.20
N ALA A 158 21.69 3.31 26.83
CA ALA A 158 20.71 2.50 26.12
C ALA A 158 19.90 3.34 25.13
N ALA A 159 19.34 4.47 25.58
CA ALA A 159 18.59 5.40 24.72
C ALA A 159 19.44 5.91 23.55
N THR A 160 20.68 6.36 23.80
CA THR A 160 21.60 6.78 22.74
C THR A 160 21.87 5.67 21.73
N ASN A 161 22.11 4.43 22.17
CA ASN A 161 22.33 3.30 21.26
C ASN A 161 21.11 3.03 20.35
N HIS A 162 19.90 3.14 20.89
CA HIS A 162 18.67 2.97 20.10
C HIS A 162 18.48 4.12 19.08
N LEU A 163 18.79 5.37 19.46
CA LEU A 163 18.75 6.50 18.52
C LEU A 163 19.83 6.38 17.43
N SER A 164 21.04 5.93 17.76
CA SER A 164 22.08 5.65 16.77
C SER A 164 21.69 4.50 15.83
N LEU A 165 20.95 3.50 16.31
CA LEU A 165 20.37 2.46 15.45
C LEU A 165 19.36 3.09 14.47
N ALA A 166 18.47 3.95 14.94
CA ALA A 166 17.52 4.64 14.05
C ALA A 166 18.21 5.54 13.03
N GLU A 167 19.29 6.22 13.42
CA GLU A 167 20.10 7.04 12.51
C GLU A 167 20.76 6.18 11.42
N SER A 168 21.24 4.97 11.77
CA SER A 168 21.84 4.04 10.83
C SER A 168 20.90 3.48 9.77
N TRP A 169 19.58 3.64 9.95
CA TRP A 169 18.61 3.26 8.93
C TRP A 169 18.55 4.23 7.76
N GLU A 170 19.06 5.45 7.91
CA GLU A 170 19.07 6.49 6.87
C GLU A 170 17.67 6.83 6.30
N VAL A 171 16.60 6.59 7.08
CA VAL A 171 15.20 6.89 6.71
C VAL A 171 14.63 8.13 7.40
N PHE A 172 15.46 8.84 8.16
CA PHE A 172 15.05 10.05 8.88
C PHE A 172 15.84 11.27 8.39
N ASP A 173 15.14 12.20 7.77
CA ASP A 173 15.70 13.45 7.25
C ASP A 173 14.67 14.57 7.44
N PRO A 174 15.01 15.72 8.06
CA PRO A 174 14.11 16.88 8.13
C PRO A 174 13.63 17.39 6.77
N GLU A 175 14.40 17.16 5.71
CA GLU A 175 14.07 17.47 4.31
C GLU A 175 13.63 16.20 3.54
N GLY A 176 13.21 15.15 4.26
CA GLY A 176 12.65 13.94 3.67
C GLY A 176 11.31 14.20 2.96
N LEU A 177 10.75 13.14 2.36
CA LEU A 177 9.53 13.18 1.55
C LEU A 177 8.41 13.93 2.25
N ASP A 178 7.98 15.03 1.63
CA ASP A 178 6.84 15.80 2.10
C ASP A 178 5.61 15.60 1.19
N ALA A 179 4.50 16.25 1.55
CA ALA A 179 3.27 16.12 0.77
C ALA A 179 3.36 16.74 -0.63
N ALA A 180 4.21 17.73 -0.85
CA ALA A 180 4.39 18.35 -2.17
C ALA A 180 5.17 17.42 -3.10
N ASP A 181 6.19 16.73 -2.59
CA ASP A 181 6.91 15.67 -3.32
C ASP A 181 5.96 14.54 -3.71
N LEU A 182 5.12 14.10 -2.77
CA LEU A 182 4.20 12.97 -2.95
C LEU A 182 2.93 13.33 -3.74
N ALA A 183 2.61 14.62 -3.87
CA ALA A 183 1.48 15.12 -4.66
C ALA A 183 1.89 15.54 -6.08
N SER A 184 2.97 14.95 -6.61
CA SER A 184 3.43 15.21 -7.97
C SER A 184 2.41 14.74 -9.03
N THR A 185 2.62 15.17 -10.28
CA THR A 185 1.80 14.70 -11.41
C THR A 185 2.09 13.25 -11.77
N ALA A 186 3.29 12.78 -11.47
CA ALA A 186 3.70 11.40 -11.69
C ALA A 186 3.27 10.57 -10.48
N ALA A 187 3.03 9.28 -10.70
CA ALA A 187 2.89 8.36 -9.58
C ALA A 187 4.27 8.13 -8.95
N THR A 188 4.33 8.16 -7.62
CA THR A 188 5.57 7.97 -6.86
C THR A 188 5.68 6.53 -6.40
N VAL A 189 6.73 5.81 -6.79
CA VAL A 189 7.09 4.50 -6.24
C VAL A 189 8.16 4.72 -5.18
N VAL A 190 7.83 4.39 -3.94
CA VAL A 190 8.73 4.45 -2.80
C VAL A 190 9.28 3.06 -2.53
N ASP A 191 10.53 2.84 -2.93
CA ASP A 191 11.21 1.57 -2.71
C ASP A 191 11.66 1.49 -1.25
N VAL A 192 11.06 0.55 -0.52
CA VAL A 192 11.45 0.19 0.85
C VAL A 192 11.99 -1.22 0.92
N SER A 193 12.30 -1.82 -0.24
CA SER A 193 12.90 -3.14 -0.33
C SER A 193 14.30 -3.12 0.29
N GLY A 194 14.63 -4.19 1.01
CA GLY A 194 15.89 -4.28 1.75
C GLY A 194 15.92 -3.53 3.08
N LEU A 195 14.91 -2.71 3.41
CA LEU A 195 14.76 -2.16 4.75
C LEU A 195 14.19 -3.21 5.72
N ASP A 196 14.67 -3.16 6.97
CA ASP A 196 14.07 -3.93 8.05
C ASP A 196 12.65 -3.42 8.39
N ALA A 197 11.88 -4.22 9.12
CA ALA A 197 10.48 -3.91 9.43
C ALA A 197 10.28 -2.55 10.11
N ALA A 198 11.18 -2.15 11.02
CA ALA A 198 11.10 -0.89 11.73
C ALA A 198 11.25 0.33 10.79
N PRO A 199 12.38 0.53 10.06
CA PRO A 199 12.51 1.66 9.15
C PRO A 199 11.46 1.67 8.04
N MET A 200 11.09 0.52 7.49
CA MET A 200 10.00 0.39 6.52
C MET A 200 8.66 0.93 7.10
N ASN A 201 8.33 0.57 8.34
CA ASN A 201 7.14 1.08 9.02
C ASN A 201 7.23 2.59 9.30
N ALA A 202 8.40 3.12 9.63
CA ALA A 202 8.59 4.56 9.84
C ALA A 202 8.32 5.37 8.57
N VAL A 203 8.83 4.91 7.41
CA VAL A 203 8.57 5.53 6.11
C VAL A 203 7.07 5.53 5.78
N CYS A 204 6.42 4.37 5.89
CA CYS A 204 4.97 4.24 5.66
C CYS A 204 4.15 5.14 6.58
N ARG A 205 4.53 5.21 7.86
CA ARG A 205 3.91 6.08 8.85
C ARG A 205 4.01 7.56 8.49
N GLY A 206 5.18 8.00 8.02
CA GLY A 206 5.44 9.37 7.60
C GLY A 206 4.66 9.76 6.35
N ILE A 207 4.71 8.93 5.31
CA ILE A 207 3.96 9.13 4.05
C ILE A 207 2.45 9.23 4.34
N GLY A 208 1.90 8.30 5.12
CA GLY A 208 0.49 8.30 5.46
C GLY A 208 0.05 9.55 6.24
N GLU A 209 0.84 10.02 7.22
CA GLU A 209 0.56 11.27 7.93
C GLU A 209 0.65 12.47 6.99
N ALA A 210 1.71 12.56 6.18
CA ALA A 210 1.96 13.70 5.29
C ALA A 210 0.80 13.90 4.31
N LEU A 211 0.38 12.83 3.63
CA LEU A 211 -0.73 12.86 2.68
C LEU A 211 -2.06 13.22 3.35
N TYR A 212 -2.35 12.61 4.51
CA TYR A 212 -3.59 12.87 5.25
C TYR A 212 -3.65 14.31 5.76
N ARG A 213 -2.58 14.80 6.38
CA ARG A 213 -2.50 16.17 6.90
C ARG A 213 -2.59 17.20 5.80
N ALA A 214 -1.87 17.01 4.71
CA ALA A 214 -1.91 17.95 3.59
C ALA A 214 -3.30 18.11 2.98
N ARG A 215 -4.11 17.04 2.95
CA ARG A 215 -5.51 17.13 2.54
C ARG A 215 -6.43 17.79 3.55
N ILE A 216 -6.20 17.58 4.85
CA ILE A 216 -6.94 18.26 5.92
C ILE A 216 -6.62 19.76 5.95
N ASP A 217 -5.35 20.10 5.77
CA ASP A 217 -4.83 21.47 5.83
C ASP A 217 -4.93 22.18 4.46
N GLU A 218 -5.45 21.50 3.43
CA GLU A 218 -5.63 21.99 2.06
C GLU A 218 -4.33 22.52 1.41
N THR A 219 -3.19 21.92 1.74
CA THR A 219 -1.87 22.31 1.21
C THR A 219 -1.52 21.63 -0.12
N ILE A 220 -2.26 20.58 -0.50
CA ILE A 220 -2.18 19.94 -1.82
C ILE A 220 -3.56 19.94 -2.50
N ASP A 221 -3.56 20.12 -3.82
CA ASP A 221 -4.76 20.23 -4.66
C ASP A 221 -5.16 18.93 -5.38
N ARG A 222 -4.34 17.88 -5.24
CA ARG A 222 -4.58 16.54 -5.78
C ARG A 222 -5.06 15.56 -4.71
N LEU A 223 -5.84 14.56 -5.13
CA LEU A 223 -6.34 13.50 -4.25
C LEU A 223 -5.31 12.36 -4.15
N PRO A 224 -4.72 12.10 -2.97
CA PRO A 224 -3.74 11.04 -2.82
C PRO A 224 -4.36 9.65 -2.90
N TRP A 225 -3.63 8.74 -3.53
CA TRP A 225 -3.91 7.30 -3.53
C TRP A 225 -2.69 6.56 -2.97
N LEU A 226 -2.74 6.22 -1.68
CA LEU A 226 -1.69 5.45 -1.04
C LEU A 226 -1.90 3.96 -1.33
N MET A 227 -0.94 3.34 -2.00
CA MET A 227 -0.98 1.96 -2.43
C MET A 227 0.12 1.19 -1.70
N ILE A 228 -0.19 0.04 -1.11
CA ILE A 228 0.76 -0.72 -0.29
C ILE A 228 0.70 -2.19 -0.70
N ASP A 229 1.81 -2.71 -1.20
CA ASP A 229 1.97 -4.16 -1.38
C ASP A 229 2.44 -4.83 -0.09
N GLU A 230 2.10 -6.11 0.07
CA GLU A 230 2.29 -6.87 1.31
C GLU A 230 1.83 -6.09 2.58
N ALA A 231 0.66 -5.46 2.48
CA ALA A 231 0.11 -4.53 3.48
C ALA A 231 0.10 -5.07 4.91
N HIS A 232 -0.08 -6.39 5.10
CA HIS A 232 -0.03 -7.03 6.42
C HIS A 232 1.24 -6.76 7.23
N THR A 233 2.35 -6.40 6.58
CA THR A 233 3.61 -6.05 7.25
C THR A 233 3.60 -4.68 7.96
N PHE A 234 2.55 -3.88 7.73
CA PHE A 234 2.39 -2.52 8.27
C PHE A 234 1.29 -2.40 9.33
N PHE A 235 0.53 -3.47 9.59
CA PHE A 235 -0.57 -3.50 10.57
C PHE A 235 -0.17 -4.05 11.96
N ASP A 236 1.12 -4.31 12.18
CA ASP A 236 1.69 -4.70 13.49
C ASP A 236 2.85 -3.77 13.91
N GLY A 237 2.83 -2.53 13.39
CA GLY A 237 3.92 -1.57 13.56
C GLY A 237 3.42 -0.14 13.64
N VAL A 238 4.35 0.82 13.70
CA VAL A 238 3.99 2.23 13.91
C VAL A 238 3.13 2.82 12.80
N ALA A 239 3.16 2.23 11.59
CA ALA A 239 2.36 2.67 10.45
C ALA A 239 0.85 2.49 10.65
N GLU A 240 0.43 1.52 11.47
CA GLU A 240 -0.97 1.14 11.67
C GLU A 240 -1.86 2.36 11.99
N ALA A 241 -1.38 3.27 12.84
CA ALA A 241 -2.13 4.46 13.25
C ALA A 241 -2.49 5.38 12.07
N ALA A 242 -1.57 5.58 11.12
CA ALA A 242 -1.83 6.36 9.91
C ALA A 242 -2.79 5.63 8.98
N LEU A 243 -2.55 4.34 8.75
CA LEU A 243 -3.39 3.52 7.86
C LEU A 243 -4.82 3.43 8.37
N HIS A 244 -5.01 3.22 9.67
CA HIS A 244 -6.33 3.22 10.32
C HIS A 244 -7.02 4.58 10.21
N THR A 245 -6.26 5.68 10.33
CA THR A 245 -6.81 7.03 10.14
C THR A 245 -7.30 7.22 8.72
N ILE A 246 -6.53 6.80 7.71
CA ILE A 246 -6.94 6.88 6.31
C ILE A 246 -8.15 5.98 6.04
N LEU A 247 -8.16 4.74 6.51
CA LEU A 247 -9.30 3.82 6.36
C LEU A 247 -10.61 4.39 6.92
N THR A 248 -10.56 4.97 8.12
CA THR A 248 -11.78 5.41 8.83
C THR A 248 -12.19 6.85 8.54
N ARG A 249 -11.24 7.70 8.10
CA ARG A 249 -11.47 9.14 7.95
C ARG A 249 -10.97 9.70 6.63
N GLY A 250 -10.33 8.92 5.76
CA GLY A 250 -9.75 9.37 4.49
C GLY A 250 -10.76 9.81 3.45
N ARG A 251 -12.01 9.31 3.52
CA ARG A 251 -13.08 9.66 2.58
C ARG A 251 -13.40 11.17 2.55
N ALA A 252 -13.46 11.82 3.72
CA ALA A 252 -13.79 13.26 3.79
C ALA A 252 -12.68 14.18 3.23
N PRO A 253 -11.39 14.02 3.58
CA PRO A 253 -10.29 14.77 2.99
C PRO A 253 -9.94 14.32 1.56
N GLY A 254 -10.42 13.16 1.11
CA GLY A 254 -10.17 12.63 -0.23
C GLY A 254 -8.81 11.93 -0.34
N VAL A 255 -8.49 11.08 0.64
CA VAL A 255 -7.28 10.25 0.68
C VAL A 255 -7.70 8.80 0.53
N SER A 256 -7.35 8.20 -0.61
CA SER A 256 -7.63 6.80 -0.92
C SER A 256 -6.52 5.89 -0.38
N LEU A 257 -6.89 4.65 -0.07
CA LEU A 257 -5.96 3.60 0.35
C LEU A 257 -6.21 2.33 -0.46
N VAL A 258 -5.15 1.74 -1.02
CA VAL A 258 -5.19 0.45 -1.72
C VAL A 258 -4.24 -0.51 -1.03
N LEU A 259 -4.77 -1.56 -0.42
CA LEU A 259 -4.00 -2.54 0.33
C LEU A 259 -3.94 -3.84 -0.46
N ALA A 260 -2.75 -4.30 -0.85
CA ALA A 260 -2.56 -5.63 -1.40
C ALA A 260 -1.93 -6.55 -0.35
N THR A 261 -2.54 -7.70 -0.09
CA THR A 261 -2.01 -8.66 0.90
C THR A 261 -2.36 -10.09 0.57
N GLN A 262 -1.45 -11.02 0.88
CA GLN A 262 -1.73 -12.46 0.80
C GLN A 262 -2.37 -13.04 2.06
N ARG A 263 -2.45 -12.26 3.13
CA ARG A 263 -2.96 -12.65 4.45
C ARG A 263 -4.02 -11.63 4.90
N PRO A 264 -5.25 -11.69 4.37
CA PRO A 264 -6.33 -10.82 4.85
C PRO A 264 -6.57 -10.99 6.36
N SER A 265 -6.41 -12.18 6.92
CA SER A 265 -6.51 -12.39 8.38
C SER A 265 -5.45 -11.66 9.22
N ALA A 266 -4.38 -11.17 8.59
CA ALA A 266 -3.29 -10.43 9.24
C ALA A 266 -3.40 -8.90 9.06
N VAL A 267 -4.42 -8.41 8.35
CA VAL A 267 -4.81 -6.99 8.44
C VAL A 267 -5.94 -6.83 9.47
N THR A 268 -6.25 -5.60 9.85
CA THR A 268 -7.31 -5.35 10.85
C THR A 268 -8.71 -5.61 10.28
N ASP A 269 -9.66 -6.02 11.13
CA ASP A 269 -11.08 -6.12 10.74
C ASP A 269 -11.62 -4.81 10.16
N THR A 270 -11.11 -3.67 10.67
CA THR A 270 -11.39 -2.34 10.12
C THR A 270 -10.92 -2.21 8.67
N ALA A 271 -9.73 -2.70 8.32
CA ALA A 271 -9.24 -2.64 6.95
C ALA A 271 -10.15 -3.41 5.98
N ILE A 272 -10.64 -4.59 6.38
CA ILE A 272 -11.55 -5.38 5.54
C ILE A 272 -12.94 -4.72 5.46
N SER A 273 -13.52 -4.37 6.60
CA SER A 273 -14.90 -3.83 6.68
C SER A 273 -15.05 -2.39 6.16
N GLN A 274 -13.99 -1.59 6.14
CA GLN A 274 -14.01 -0.25 5.53
C GLN A 274 -13.66 -0.27 4.04
N SER A 275 -13.27 -1.42 3.48
CA SER A 275 -12.98 -1.49 2.06
C SER A 275 -14.27 -1.48 1.25
N ASP A 276 -14.45 -0.46 0.41
CA ASP A 276 -15.60 -0.34 -0.48
C ASP A 276 -15.42 -1.14 -1.77
N VAL A 277 -14.17 -1.49 -2.11
CA VAL A 277 -13.84 -2.40 -3.22
C VAL A 277 -12.93 -3.52 -2.73
N LEU A 278 -13.38 -4.76 -2.84
CA LEU A 278 -12.58 -5.95 -2.55
C LEU A 278 -12.31 -6.73 -3.85
N ILE A 279 -11.05 -6.82 -4.26
CA ILE A 279 -10.59 -7.59 -5.41
C ILE A 279 -9.93 -8.87 -4.89
N SER A 280 -10.65 -9.98 -4.99
CA SER A 280 -10.19 -11.28 -4.54
C SER A 280 -9.71 -12.14 -5.71
N HIS A 281 -8.40 -12.38 -5.76
CA HIS A 281 -7.81 -13.50 -6.50
C HIS A 281 -8.05 -14.81 -5.75
N ARG A 282 -7.45 -15.90 -6.22
CA ARG A 282 -7.56 -17.18 -5.51
C ARG A 282 -6.99 -17.10 -4.09
N LEU A 283 -7.84 -17.41 -3.11
CA LEU A 283 -7.47 -17.73 -1.74
C LEU A 283 -7.74 -19.21 -1.47
N THR A 284 -6.99 -19.79 -0.54
CA THR A 284 -7.14 -21.21 -0.18
C THR A 284 -7.01 -21.48 1.31
N ALA A 285 -6.63 -20.48 2.10
CA ALA A 285 -6.49 -20.63 3.54
C ALA A 285 -7.85 -20.35 4.20
N GLU A 286 -8.32 -21.29 5.02
CA GLU A 286 -9.63 -21.21 5.69
C GLU A 286 -9.76 -19.94 6.53
N ALA A 287 -8.78 -19.65 7.39
CA ALA A 287 -8.78 -18.43 8.21
C ALA A 287 -8.85 -17.12 7.39
N ASP A 288 -8.27 -17.11 6.18
CA ASP A 288 -8.33 -15.95 5.28
C ASP A 288 -9.70 -15.82 4.60
N LEU A 289 -10.33 -16.94 4.25
CA LEU A 289 -11.70 -16.96 3.74
C LEU A 289 -12.70 -16.52 4.81
N GLU A 290 -12.57 -17.07 6.03
CA GLU A 290 -13.41 -16.72 7.17
C GLU A 290 -13.29 -15.24 7.54
N ALA A 291 -12.08 -14.68 7.56
CA ALA A 291 -11.86 -13.26 7.83
C ALA A 291 -12.57 -12.36 6.80
N LEU A 292 -12.52 -12.74 5.51
CA LEU A 292 -13.26 -12.01 4.48
C LEU A 292 -14.76 -12.18 4.68
N GLU A 293 -15.26 -13.42 4.78
CA GLU A 293 -16.69 -13.74 4.95
C GLU A 293 -17.31 -13.05 6.17
N ALA A 294 -16.59 -12.98 7.29
CA ALA A 294 -17.05 -12.30 8.51
C ALA A 294 -17.20 -10.78 8.34
N ALA A 295 -16.41 -10.18 7.46
CA ALA A 295 -16.45 -8.76 7.16
C ALA A 295 -17.36 -8.41 5.98
N GLN A 296 -17.90 -9.39 5.24
CA GLN A 296 -18.70 -9.11 4.04
C GLN A 296 -20.13 -8.65 4.38
N PRO A 297 -20.70 -7.75 3.56
CA PRO A 297 -22.09 -7.33 3.70
C PRO A 297 -23.10 -8.48 3.54
N THR A 298 -24.25 -8.35 4.20
CA THR A 298 -25.29 -9.40 4.23
C THR A 298 -25.97 -9.63 2.87
N TYR A 299 -25.83 -8.72 1.91
CA TYR A 299 -26.39 -8.90 0.55
C TYR A 299 -25.65 -9.97 -0.27
N MET A 300 -24.47 -10.42 0.20
CA MET A 300 -23.72 -11.52 -0.39
C MET A 300 -24.48 -12.84 -0.21
N ASN A 301 -25.21 -13.27 -1.24
CA ASN A 301 -25.83 -14.60 -1.28
C ASN A 301 -24.81 -15.65 -1.81
N GLY A 302 -24.54 -16.68 -1.01
CA GLY A 302 -23.61 -17.79 -1.34
C GLY A 302 -22.23 -17.64 -0.69
N SER A 303 -21.46 -18.73 -0.63
CA SER A 303 -20.10 -18.69 -0.05
C SER A 303 -19.13 -17.96 -0.98
N LEU A 304 -18.14 -17.30 -0.41
CA LEU A 304 -17.10 -16.64 -1.19
C LEU A 304 -16.26 -17.68 -1.93
N ASP A 305 -15.95 -18.80 -1.26
CA ASP A 305 -15.14 -19.90 -1.77
C ASP A 305 -15.66 -20.48 -3.10
N GLU A 306 -16.98 -20.65 -3.23
CA GLU A 306 -17.60 -21.16 -4.47
C GLU A 306 -17.42 -20.21 -5.66
N ARG A 307 -17.18 -18.92 -5.41
CA ARG A 307 -17.04 -17.88 -6.43
C ARG A 307 -15.58 -17.60 -6.76
N LEU A 308 -14.65 -18.02 -5.90
CA LEU A 308 -13.24 -17.69 -6.07
C LEU A 308 -12.67 -18.28 -7.36
N PRO A 309 -11.85 -17.50 -8.07
CA PRO A 309 -11.30 -17.91 -9.34
C PRO A 309 -10.22 -18.99 -9.15
N THR A 310 -10.04 -19.83 -10.17
CA THR A 310 -9.04 -20.90 -10.16
C THR A 310 -7.75 -20.53 -10.90
N GLU A 311 -7.84 -19.70 -11.93
CA GLU A 311 -6.72 -19.31 -12.80
C GLU A 311 -6.05 -18.00 -12.34
N PRO A 312 -4.74 -17.82 -12.59
CA PRO A 312 -4.06 -16.54 -12.36
C PRO A 312 -4.69 -15.38 -13.15
N GLY A 313 -4.76 -14.21 -12.52
CA GLY A 313 -5.33 -12.98 -13.10
C GLY A 313 -6.86 -12.94 -13.18
N GLN A 314 -7.55 -14.04 -12.88
CA GLN A 314 -8.99 -14.02 -12.64
C GLN A 314 -9.27 -13.54 -11.23
N VAL A 315 -10.33 -12.74 -11.08
CA VAL A 315 -10.73 -12.13 -9.80
C VAL A 315 -12.25 -12.18 -9.62
N VAL A 316 -12.65 -12.18 -8.36
CA VAL A 316 -13.98 -11.72 -7.93
C VAL A 316 -13.80 -10.31 -7.38
N VAL A 317 -14.53 -9.35 -7.94
CA VAL A 317 -14.62 -7.99 -7.43
C VAL A 317 -15.93 -7.83 -6.69
N ILE A 318 -15.87 -7.36 -5.46
CA ILE A 318 -17.02 -6.99 -4.64
C ILE A 318 -16.99 -5.47 -4.52
N ASP A 319 -18.11 -4.86 -4.84
CA ASP A 319 -18.33 -3.43 -4.85
C ASP A 319 -19.43 -3.12 -3.85
N ASP A 320 -19.05 -2.55 -2.71
CA ASP A 320 -19.98 -2.17 -1.64
C ASP A 320 -20.82 -0.94 -2.03
N ALA A 321 -20.23 -0.01 -2.79
CA ALA A 321 -20.92 1.20 -3.21
C ALA A 321 -22.14 0.92 -4.08
N THR A 322 -22.10 -0.14 -4.88
CA THR A 322 -23.22 -0.56 -5.75
C THR A 322 -23.88 -1.86 -5.33
N GLU A 323 -23.45 -2.46 -4.22
CA GLU A 323 -23.91 -3.76 -3.71
C GLU A 323 -23.84 -4.89 -4.75
N THR A 324 -22.76 -4.95 -5.53
CA THR A 324 -22.59 -5.90 -6.65
C THR A 324 -21.33 -6.74 -6.57
N ILE A 325 -21.34 -7.83 -7.33
CA ILE A 325 -20.25 -8.80 -7.40
C ILE A 325 -19.98 -9.14 -8.86
N HIS A 326 -18.71 -9.13 -9.23
CA HIS A 326 -18.27 -9.27 -10.60
C HIS A 326 -17.17 -10.31 -10.72
N ALA A 327 -17.38 -11.32 -11.57
CA ALA A 327 -16.29 -12.17 -12.02
C ALA A 327 -15.57 -11.47 -13.18
N ALA A 328 -14.25 -11.33 -13.09
CA ALA A 328 -13.47 -10.61 -14.07
C ALA A 328 -12.09 -11.24 -14.33
N GLN A 329 -11.50 -10.88 -15.46
CA GLN A 329 -10.12 -11.12 -15.82
C GLN A 329 -9.40 -9.77 -15.82
N ILE A 330 -8.35 -9.65 -15.02
CA ILE A 330 -7.49 -8.46 -15.00
C ILE A 330 -6.78 -8.36 -16.35
N ARG A 331 -6.76 -7.16 -16.94
CA ARG A 331 -6.03 -6.91 -18.19
C ARG A 331 -4.53 -7.09 -18.00
N PHE A 332 -3.79 -7.33 -19.07
CA PHE A 332 -2.34 -7.20 -19.02
C PHE A 332 -1.93 -5.74 -18.73
N ARG A 333 -0.81 -5.59 -18.01
CA ARG A 333 -0.13 -4.32 -17.80
C ARG A 333 0.42 -3.82 -19.14
N ASP A 334 0.42 -2.50 -19.30
CA ASP A 334 1.10 -1.87 -20.43
C ASP A 334 2.60 -1.75 -20.13
N THR A 335 2.97 -1.69 -18.86
CA THR A 335 4.37 -1.65 -18.40
C THR A 335 4.92 -3.04 -18.09
N PRO A 336 6.25 -3.25 -18.19
CA PRO A 336 6.90 -4.46 -17.71
C PRO A 336 6.59 -4.74 -16.25
N HIS A 337 6.50 -6.02 -15.86
CA HIS A 337 6.26 -6.41 -14.47
C HIS A 337 7.46 -7.14 -13.87
N GLY A 338 7.90 -6.72 -12.68
CA GLY A 338 8.89 -7.42 -11.88
C GLY A 338 8.33 -8.64 -11.14
N GLY A 339 9.18 -9.30 -10.34
CA GLY A 339 8.75 -10.31 -9.36
C GLY A 339 8.50 -11.72 -9.89
N GLY A 340 8.95 -12.04 -11.11
CA GLY A 340 8.99 -13.42 -11.58
C GLY A 340 9.86 -14.30 -10.67
N SER A 341 9.42 -15.55 -10.43
CA SER A 341 10.26 -16.50 -9.69
C SER A 341 11.55 -16.75 -10.48
N PRO A 342 12.75 -16.63 -9.86
CA PRO A 342 13.98 -16.88 -10.56
C PRO A 342 14.02 -18.31 -11.08
N SER A 343 14.27 -18.46 -12.38
CA SER A 343 14.42 -19.77 -13.00
C SER A 343 15.89 -20.17 -12.99
N ALA A 344 16.19 -21.34 -12.41
CA ALA A 344 17.54 -21.91 -12.49
C ALA A 344 17.98 -22.14 -13.95
N ARG A 345 17.03 -22.31 -14.88
CA ARG A 345 17.30 -22.46 -16.31
C ARG A 345 17.74 -21.14 -16.93
N GLU A 346 17.04 -20.04 -16.64
CA GLU A 346 17.41 -18.70 -17.11
C GLU A 346 18.79 -18.30 -16.59
N ILE A 347 19.05 -18.53 -15.30
CA ILE A 347 20.36 -18.24 -14.67
C ILE A 347 21.48 -19.08 -15.28
N ALA A 348 21.21 -20.35 -15.60
CA ALA A 348 22.17 -21.25 -16.21
C ALA A 348 22.31 -21.06 -17.74
N GLY A 349 21.57 -20.13 -18.36
CA GLY A 349 21.55 -19.96 -19.82
C GLY A 349 21.03 -21.17 -20.58
N LEU A 350 20.20 -22.00 -19.94
CA LEU A 350 19.56 -23.16 -20.53
C LEU A 350 18.25 -22.73 -21.19
N GLU A 351 18.35 -22.03 -22.32
CA GLU A 351 17.17 -21.74 -23.15
C GLU A 351 16.60 -23.05 -23.69
N GLU A 352 15.28 -23.22 -23.62
CA GLU A 352 14.61 -24.25 -24.41
C GLU A 352 14.80 -23.89 -25.88
N THR A 353 15.60 -24.69 -26.61
CA THR A 353 15.42 -24.77 -28.07
C THR A 353 13.96 -25.16 -28.29
N SER A 354 13.16 -24.20 -28.72
CA SER A 354 11.78 -24.41 -29.15
C SER A 354 11.75 -25.60 -30.10
N ALA A 355 11.26 -26.75 -29.61
CA ALA A 355 10.88 -27.83 -30.48
C ALA A 355 9.55 -27.41 -31.12
N ASP A 356 9.65 -26.83 -32.32
CA ASP A 356 8.59 -26.97 -33.32
C ASP A 356 8.35 -28.48 -33.52
N ASP A 357 7.14 -28.93 -33.19
CA ASP A 357 6.39 -29.96 -33.95
C ASP A 357 4.90 -29.94 -33.55
#